data_AF-A0A8B9CQS5-F1
#
_entry.id   AF-A0A8B9CQS5-F1
#
_cell.length_a   1.000
_cell.length_b   1.000
_cell.length_c   1.000
_cell.angle_alpha   90.00
_cell.angle_beta   90.00
_cell.angle_gamma   90.00
#
_symmetry.space_group_name_H-M   'P 1'
#
loop_
_entity.id
_entity.type
_entity.pdbx_description
1 polymer ?
#
loop_
_entity_poly.entity_id
_entity_poly.type
_entity_poly.pdbx_seq_one_letter_code
_entity_poly.pdbx_strand_id
1 'polypeptide(L)'
;MAERRSAAGEGLARLSEWADGHLGLLRNLSAGLAAAGLLVLARSVRMTTKFTNALDIPTEFIEKNVKLRGKIHHVTEKGLQVEHIPISIPIITSIQRKWQSKGLLLVRLAGVELAPSGTVWLQKEVKPSQMVWFQLLGREDLALECRVLVNKGRFLSVCLNEEILRQGLGRTARIEGLHHHSRLYWKLHKRLLQAELKALKKHKGIWQEESFSERVRDRVSNNKCVRTLKQFVNWLRSYI
;
A
#
# COMPACT_ATOMS: atom_id res chain seq x y z
N MET A 1 -70.26 0.97 37.55
CA MET A 1 -69.46 0.55 36.36
C MET A 1 -69.22 1.67 35.34
N ALA A 2 -70.04 2.75 35.32
CA ALA A 2 -69.89 3.84 34.35
C ALA A 2 -68.69 4.79 34.62
N GLU A 3 -68.37 5.06 35.88
CA GLU A 3 -67.27 5.97 36.28
C GLU A 3 -65.86 5.51 35.85
N ARG A 4 -65.61 4.20 35.84
CA ARG A 4 -64.31 3.65 35.41
C ARG A 4 -64.06 3.80 33.91
N ARG A 5 -65.11 3.96 33.10
CA ARG A 5 -65.00 4.13 31.65
C ARG A 5 -64.69 5.58 31.26
N SER A 6 -65.13 6.58 32.03
CA SER A 6 -64.80 7.99 31.74
C SER A 6 -63.36 8.33 32.10
N ALA A 7 -62.85 7.85 33.24
CA ALA A 7 -61.46 8.10 33.66
C ALA A 7 -60.43 7.50 32.69
N ALA A 8 -60.72 6.32 32.11
CA ALA A 8 -59.90 5.72 31.09
C ALA A 8 -59.95 6.51 29.76
N GLY A 9 -61.13 7.04 29.40
CA GLY A 9 -61.31 7.89 28.21
C GLY A 9 -60.55 9.23 28.31
N GLU A 10 -60.59 9.88 29.47
CA GLU A 10 -59.83 11.11 29.72
C GLU A 10 -58.32 10.87 29.73
N GLY A 11 -57.86 9.75 30.29
CA GLY A 11 -56.44 9.36 30.25
C GLY A 11 -55.95 9.13 28.82
N LEU A 12 -56.76 8.48 27.98
CA LEU A 12 -56.44 8.26 26.57
C LEU A 12 -56.47 9.56 25.76
N ALA A 13 -57.42 10.45 26.03
CA ALA A 13 -57.50 11.75 25.38
C ALA A 13 -56.28 12.63 25.70
N ARG A 14 -55.85 12.67 26.97
CA ARG A 14 -54.64 13.40 27.40
C ARG A 14 -53.36 12.83 26.81
N LEU A 15 -53.28 11.51 26.68
CA LEU A 15 -52.16 10.85 26.00
C LEU A 15 -52.16 11.12 24.50
N SER A 16 -53.33 11.19 23.86
CA SER A 16 -53.46 11.57 22.45
C SER A 16 -53.02 13.02 22.22
N GLU A 17 -53.52 13.97 23.01
CA GLU A 17 -53.11 15.38 22.92
C GLU A 17 -51.62 15.57 23.20
N TRP A 18 -51.07 14.86 24.19
CA TRP A 18 -49.64 14.91 24.48
C TRP A 18 -48.80 14.31 23.35
N ALA A 19 -49.22 13.18 22.78
CA ALA A 19 -48.57 12.57 21.64
C ALA A 19 -48.64 13.49 20.41
N ASP A 20 -49.81 14.06 20.10
CA ASP A 20 -50.00 14.98 18.99
C ASP A 20 -49.17 16.27 19.15
N GLY A 21 -49.00 16.77 20.38
CA GLY A 21 -48.11 17.89 20.70
C GLY A 21 -46.61 17.56 20.57
N HIS A 22 -46.21 16.31 20.84
CA HIS A 22 -44.80 15.88 20.80
C HIS A 22 -44.37 15.25 19.46
N LEU A 23 -45.31 14.86 18.58
CA LEU A 23 -45.01 14.30 17.26
C LEU A 23 -44.22 15.26 16.38
N GLY A 24 -44.47 16.57 16.47
CA GLY A 24 -43.68 17.59 15.77
C GLY A 24 -42.22 17.65 16.23
N LEU A 25 -41.99 17.55 17.54
CA LEU A 25 -40.64 17.50 18.12
C LEU A 25 -39.90 16.21 17.75
N LEU A 26 -40.59 15.06 17.81
CA LEU A 26 -40.03 13.77 17.40
C LEU A 26 -39.69 13.73 15.91
N ARG A 27 -40.52 14.35 15.07
CA ARG A 27 -40.27 14.47 13.62
C ARG A 27 -39.08 15.37 13.31
N ASN A 28 -38.90 16.46 14.07
CA ASN A 28 -37.74 17.35 13.91
C ASN A 28 -36.45 16.72 14.45
N LEU A 29 -36.51 15.99 15.56
CA LEU A 29 -35.38 15.24 16.11
C LEU A 29 -34.94 14.11 15.18
N SER A 30 -35.89 13.34 14.65
CA SER A 30 -35.60 12.27 13.67
C SER A 30 -35.06 12.83 12.35
N ALA A 31 -35.61 13.96 11.87
CA ALA A 31 -35.08 14.65 10.68
C ALA A 31 -33.64 15.17 10.92
N GLY A 32 -33.37 15.75 12.11
CA GLY A 32 -32.03 16.18 12.50
C GLY A 32 -31.03 15.01 12.56
N LEU A 33 -31.44 13.88 13.14
CA LEU A 33 -30.62 12.68 13.22
C LEU A 33 -30.36 12.07 11.83
N ALA A 34 -31.37 12.08 10.95
CA ALA A 34 -31.23 11.63 9.56
C ALA A 34 -30.27 12.53 8.76
N ALA A 35 -30.37 13.85 8.90
CA ALA A 35 -29.46 14.79 8.26
C ALA A 35 -28.01 14.64 8.77
N ALA A 36 -27.83 14.49 10.08
CA ALA A 36 -26.52 14.21 10.68
C ALA A 36 -25.95 12.88 10.18
N GLY A 37 -26.77 11.83 10.12
CA GLY A 37 -26.40 10.54 9.55
C GLY A 37 -25.96 10.65 8.09
N LEU A 38 -26.69 11.42 7.27
CA LEU A 38 -26.34 11.65 5.87
C LEU A 38 -25.02 12.42 5.71
N LEU A 39 -24.75 13.40 6.59
CA LEU A 39 -23.47 14.13 6.59
C LEU A 39 -22.28 13.24 6.97
N VAL A 40 -22.45 12.36 7.97
CA VAL A 40 -21.42 11.38 8.34
C VAL A 40 -21.16 10.39 7.19
N LEU A 41 -22.23 9.93 6.52
CA LEU A 41 -22.12 9.07 5.34
C LEU A 41 -21.47 9.80 4.16
N ALA A 42 -21.81 11.06 3.90
CA ALA A 42 -21.15 11.83 2.83
C ALA A 42 -19.65 12.00 3.10
N ARG A 43 -19.25 12.22 4.36
CA ARG A 43 -17.84 12.30 4.77
C ARG A 43 -17.13 10.94 4.61
N SER A 44 -17.80 9.83 4.90
CA SER A 44 -17.23 8.50 4.68
C SER A 44 -17.16 8.13 3.19
N VAL A 45 -18.07 8.63 2.35
CA VAL A 45 -18.01 8.46 0.90
C VAL A 45 -16.81 9.18 0.29
N ARG A 46 -16.41 10.35 0.81
CA ARG A 46 -15.11 10.97 0.44
C ARG A 46 -13.89 10.09 0.77
N MET A 47 -14.01 9.13 1.69
CA MET A 47 -12.96 8.13 1.94
C MET A 47 -13.01 6.94 0.96
N THR A 48 -14.14 6.76 0.25
CA THR A 48 -14.34 5.69 -0.74
C THR A 48 -14.31 6.22 -2.17
N THR A 49 -13.96 7.49 -2.40
CA THR A 49 -13.72 8.00 -3.75
C THR A 49 -12.43 7.42 -4.32
N LYS A 50 -12.45 7.13 -5.62
CA LYS A 50 -11.24 6.74 -6.34
C LYS A 50 -10.39 7.99 -6.58
N PHE A 51 -9.14 7.95 -6.15
CA PHE A 51 -8.16 8.98 -6.46
C PHE A 51 -7.58 8.71 -7.85
N THR A 52 -7.74 9.69 -8.73
CA THR A 52 -7.28 9.64 -10.13
C THR A 52 -5.91 10.29 -10.25
N ASN A 53 -5.67 11.38 -9.50
CA ASN A 53 -4.40 12.09 -9.44
C ASN A 53 -3.83 12.12 -8.02
N ALA A 54 -2.51 12.32 -7.90
CA ALA A 54 -1.85 12.53 -6.61
C ALA A 54 -2.36 13.80 -5.90
N LEU A 55 -2.77 14.82 -6.66
CA LEU A 55 -3.30 16.07 -6.13
C LEU A 55 -4.68 15.93 -5.47
N ASP A 56 -5.47 14.96 -5.94
CA ASP A 56 -6.83 14.70 -5.43
C ASP A 56 -6.81 14.07 -4.03
N ILE A 57 -5.64 13.59 -3.59
CA ILE A 57 -5.46 12.96 -2.28
C ILE A 57 -5.35 14.08 -1.23
N PRO A 58 -6.25 14.12 -0.24
CA PRO A 58 -6.18 15.09 0.84
C PRO A 58 -4.89 14.95 1.65
N THR A 59 -4.28 16.06 2.06
CA THR A 59 -3.07 16.06 2.89
C THR A 59 -3.27 15.33 4.22
N GLU A 60 -4.48 15.35 4.78
CA GLU A 60 -4.84 14.59 5.97
C GLU A 60 -4.56 13.08 5.83
N PHE A 61 -4.69 12.51 4.62
CA PHE A 61 -4.44 11.08 4.39
C PHE A 61 -2.95 10.76 4.42
N ILE A 62 -2.12 11.71 3.98
CA ILE A 62 -0.66 11.62 4.01
C ILE A 62 -0.18 11.76 5.45
N GLU A 63 -0.66 12.78 6.18
CA GLU A 63 -0.33 12.99 7.59
C GLU A 63 -0.72 11.81 8.47
N LYS A 64 -1.91 11.23 8.24
CA LYS A 64 -2.40 10.04 8.97
C LYS A 64 -1.76 8.73 8.50
N ASN A 65 -0.90 8.77 7.48
CA ASN A 65 -0.21 7.60 6.92
C ASN A 65 -1.19 6.47 6.53
N VAL A 66 -2.28 6.82 5.84
CA VAL A 66 -3.36 5.87 5.52
C VAL A 66 -2.87 4.83 4.50
N LYS A 67 -3.31 3.58 4.69
CA LYS A 67 -3.09 2.51 3.73
C LYS A 67 -4.23 2.50 2.71
N LEU A 68 -3.89 2.69 1.45
CA LEU A 68 -4.81 2.60 0.34
C LEU A 68 -4.60 1.29 -0.41
N ARG A 69 -5.67 0.82 -1.04
CA ARG A 69 -5.65 -0.38 -1.86
C ARG A 69 -5.56 0.02 -3.32
N GLY A 70 -4.72 -0.67 -4.08
CA GLY A 70 -4.56 -0.39 -5.49
C GLY A 70 -4.22 -1.62 -6.30
N LYS A 71 -4.23 -1.44 -7.62
CA LYS A 71 -3.91 -2.44 -8.62
C LYS A 71 -2.77 -1.91 -9.47
N ILE A 72 -1.69 -2.66 -9.58
CA ILE A 72 -0.54 -2.24 -10.39
C ILE A 72 -0.86 -2.47 -11.87
N HIS A 73 -0.63 -1.46 -12.70
CA HIS A 73 -0.76 -1.56 -14.15
C HIS A 73 0.61 -1.67 -14.82
N HIS A 74 1.45 -0.64 -14.63
CA HIS A 74 2.74 -0.54 -15.31
C HIS A 74 3.84 -0.13 -14.33
N VAL A 75 5.07 -0.57 -14.62
CA VAL A 75 6.28 -0.14 -13.92
C VAL A 75 7.03 0.80 -14.85
N THR A 76 7.16 2.07 -14.45
CA THR A 76 7.92 3.11 -15.14
C THR A 76 9.29 3.27 -14.48
N GLU A 77 10.24 3.88 -15.18
CA GLU A 77 11.57 4.23 -14.62
C GLU A 77 11.46 5.10 -13.37
N LYS A 78 10.48 6.02 -13.35
CA LYS A 78 10.23 6.92 -12.21
C LYS A 78 9.52 6.22 -11.04
N GLY A 79 8.87 5.08 -11.24
CA GLY A 79 8.07 4.41 -10.20
C GLY A 79 6.96 3.50 -10.73
N LEU A 80 6.06 3.07 -9.83
CA LEU A 80 4.95 2.16 -10.11
C LEU A 80 3.68 2.95 -10.45
N GLN A 81 3.05 2.67 -11.58
CA GLN A 81 1.72 3.19 -11.89
C GLN A 81 0.66 2.28 -11.28
N VAL A 82 -0.07 2.82 -10.31
CA VAL A 82 -1.06 2.10 -9.51
C VAL A 82 -2.42 2.76 -9.70
N GLU A 83 -3.41 1.98 -10.11
CA GLU A 83 -4.80 2.39 -10.06
C GLU A 83 -5.30 2.23 -8.62
N HIS A 84 -5.82 3.30 -8.02
CA HIS A 84 -6.48 3.20 -6.73
C HIS A 84 -7.80 2.46 -6.86
N ILE A 85 -8.02 1.45 -5.99
CA ILE A 85 -9.29 0.74 -5.89
C ILE A 85 -9.89 1.07 -4.53
N PRO A 86 -10.98 1.86 -4.48
CA PRO A 86 -11.61 2.18 -3.22
C PRO A 86 -12.09 0.91 -2.51
N ILE A 87 -12.09 0.94 -1.18
CA ILE A 87 -12.59 -0.17 -0.37
C ILE A 87 -14.11 -0.27 -0.64
N SER A 88 -14.51 -1.38 -1.24
CA SER A 88 -15.85 -1.58 -1.79
C SER A 88 -16.92 -1.65 -0.71
N ILE A 89 -17.85 -0.70 -0.70
CA ILE A 89 -19.14 -0.85 -0.03
C ILE A 89 -20.15 -1.30 -1.11
N PRO A 90 -20.81 -2.46 -0.96
CA PRO A 90 -21.57 -3.12 -2.04
C PRO A 90 -22.66 -2.23 -2.66
N ILE A 91 -23.23 -1.30 -1.89
CA ILE A 91 -24.36 -0.47 -2.32
C ILE A 91 -23.94 0.68 -3.26
N ILE A 92 -22.73 1.23 -3.10
CA ILE A 92 -22.30 2.48 -3.79
C ILE A 92 -21.38 2.18 -5.00
N THR A 93 -20.78 0.99 -5.04
CA THR A 93 -19.74 0.61 -6.02
C THR A 93 -20.23 0.46 -7.46
N SER A 94 -21.50 0.15 -7.70
CA SER A 94 -22.03 -0.05 -9.06
C SER A 94 -22.22 1.27 -9.80
N ILE A 95 -22.64 2.33 -9.08
CA ILE A 95 -22.83 3.67 -9.65
C ILE A 95 -21.48 4.35 -9.87
N GLN A 96 -20.56 4.22 -8.90
CA GLN A 96 -19.21 4.79 -9.01
C GLN A 96 -18.40 4.18 -10.16
N ARG A 97 -18.49 2.87 -10.43
CA ARG A 97 -17.77 2.24 -11.54
C ARG A 97 -18.13 2.79 -12.92
N LYS A 98 -19.37 3.29 -13.09
CA LYS A 98 -19.86 3.82 -14.38
C LYS A 98 -19.34 5.23 -14.69
N TRP A 99 -18.96 5.99 -13.65
CA TRP A 99 -18.53 7.38 -13.74
C TRP A 99 -17.03 7.58 -13.53
N GLN A 100 -16.29 6.53 -13.16
CA GLN A 100 -14.87 6.66 -12.84
C GLN A 100 -13.98 6.53 -14.06
N SER A 101 -13.17 7.57 -14.29
CA SER A 101 -12.08 7.59 -15.26
C SER A 101 -10.95 6.63 -14.86
N LYS A 102 -10.19 6.17 -15.86
CA LYS A 102 -9.00 5.34 -15.69
C LYS A 102 -7.82 6.20 -15.24
N GLY A 103 -7.88 6.72 -14.01
CA GLY A 103 -6.76 7.41 -13.38
C GLY A 103 -5.68 6.45 -12.92
N LEU A 104 -4.42 6.78 -13.22
CA LEU A 104 -3.24 6.05 -12.77
C LEU A 104 -2.41 6.95 -11.86
N LEU A 105 -2.16 6.50 -10.63
CA LEU A 105 -1.32 7.21 -9.67
C LEU A 105 0.12 6.77 -9.85
N LEU A 106 1.03 7.73 -9.97
CA LEU A 106 2.46 7.45 -9.96
C LEU A 106 2.94 7.29 -8.51
N VAL A 107 3.36 6.08 -8.16
CA VAL A 107 3.82 5.71 -6.81
C VAL A 107 5.32 5.45 -6.82
N ARG A 108 6.06 6.29 -6.11
CA ARG A 108 7.50 6.12 -5.83
C ARG A 108 7.69 5.33 -4.55
N LEU A 109 8.69 4.45 -4.53
CA LEU A 109 9.04 3.72 -3.33
C LEU A 109 9.78 4.65 -2.37
N ALA A 110 9.17 4.95 -1.23
CA ALA A 110 9.76 5.84 -0.24
C ALA A 110 11.08 5.28 0.33
N GLY A 111 12.09 6.15 0.43
CA GLY A 111 13.38 5.85 1.06
C GLY A 111 14.27 4.88 0.28
N VAL A 112 13.97 4.66 -0.99
CA VAL A 112 14.74 3.78 -1.88
C VAL A 112 15.04 4.51 -3.18
N GLU A 113 16.32 4.63 -3.49
CA GLU A 113 16.78 5.03 -4.81
C GLU A 113 16.96 3.75 -5.66
N LEU A 114 16.12 3.61 -6.68
CA LEU A 114 16.12 2.44 -7.57
C LEU A 114 17.27 2.53 -8.57
N ALA A 115 18.08 1.48 -8.66
CA ALA A 115 19.00 1.33 -9.77
C ALA A 115 18.27 0.79 -11.02
N PRO A 116 18.83 0.96 -12.23
CA PRO A 116 18.23 0.43 -13.46
C PRO A 116 17.95 -1.08 -13.41
N SER A 117 18.83 -1.85 -12.77
CA SER A 117 18.65 -3.29 -12.53
C SER A 117 17.45 -3.60 -11.63
N GLY A 118 17.13 -2.71 -10.69
CA GLY A 118 15.96 -2.80 -9.82
C GLY A 118 14.64 -2.60 -10.56
N THR A 119 14.59 -1.72 -11.56
CA THR A 119 13.41 -1.51 -12.39
C THR A 119 13.06 -2.76 -13.20
N VAL A 120 14.07 -3.41 -13.79
CA VAL A 120 13.90 -4.67 -14.53
C VAL A 120 13.43 -5.79 -13.61
N TRP A 121 13.99 -5.87 -12.39
CA TRP A 121 13.54 -6.85 -11.41
C TRP A 121 12.09 -6.60 -10.95
N LEU A 122 11.71 -5.34 -10.73
CA LEU A 122 10.34 -4.96 -10.39
C LEU A 122 9.35 -5.38 -11.48
N GLN A 123 9.69 -5.19 -12.75
CA GLN A 123 8.87 -5.63 -13.88
C GLN A 123 8.67 -7.15 -13.92
N LYS A 124 9.67 -7.92 -13.48
CA LYS A 124 9.59 -9.40 -13.41
C LYS A 124 8.77 -9.89 -12.22
N GLU A 125 8.91 -9.25 -11.07
CA GLU A 125 8.26 -9.69 -9.82
C GLU A 125 6.81 -9.23 -9.71
N VAL A 126 6.51 -8.03 -10.22
CA VAL A 126 5.17 -7.46 -10.13
C VAL A 126 4.35 -7.91 -11.31
N LYS A 127 3.30 -8.70 -11.04
CA LYS A 127 2.36 -9.10 -12.08
C LYS A 127 1.48 -7.91 -12.47
N PRO A 128 1.22 -7.68 -13.77
CA PRO A 128 0.20 -6.72 -14.17
C PRO A 128 -1.13 -7.17 -13.54
N SER A 129 -1.90 -6.21 -13.03
CA SER A 129 -3.13 -6.46 -12.29
C SER A 129 -3.00 -7.02 -10.86
N GLN A 130 -1.80 -7.05 -10.27
CA GLN A 130 -1.62 -7.48 -8.88
C GLN A 130 -2.20 -6.44 -7.89
N MET A 131 -2.94 -6.95 -6.90
CA MET A 131 -3.48 -6.15 -5.81
C MET A 131 -2.40 -5.82 -4.79
N VAL A 132 -2.28 -4.54 -4.46
CA VAL A 132 -1.28 -4.02 -3.54
C VAL A 132 -1.89 -3.07 -2.53
N TRP A 133 -1.24 -3.00 -1.37
CA TRP A 133 -1.53 -1.99 -0.36
C TRP A 133 -0.39 -0.99 -0.39
N PHE A 134 -0.68 0.27 -0.63
CA PHE A 134 0.32 1.33 -0.56
C PHE A 134 -0.03 2.28 0.58
N GLN A 135 0.92 2.48 1.48
CA GLN A 135 0.80 3.43 2.57
C GLN A 135 1.36 4.76 2.12
N LEU A 136 0.54 5.80 2.14
CA LEU A 136 0.95 7.16 1.79
C LEU A 136 1.91 7.69 2.86
N LEU A 137 3.08 8.16 2.43
CA LEU A 137 4.09 8.73 3.32
C LEU A 137 4.39 10.19 2.96
N GLY A 138 4.39 10.52 1.68
CA GLY A 138 4.63 11.87 1.18
C GLY A 138 4.01 12.09 -0.19
N ARG A 139 3.95 13.37 -0.59
CA ARG A 139 3.58 13.77 -1.95
C ARG A 139 4.62 14.73 -2.48
N GLU A 140 5.09 14.46 -3.68
CA GLU A 140 6.02 15.26 -4.45
C GLU A 140 5.35 15.54 -5.80
N ASP A 141 4.68 16.69 -5.90
CA ASP A 141 3.86 17.12 -7.04
C ASP A 141 2.87 16.07 -7.55
N LEU A 142 3.27 15.32 -8.58
CA LEU A 142 2.49 14.29 -9.27
C LEU A 142 2.84 12.86 -8.81
N ALA A 143 3.92 12.70 -8.05
CA ALA A 143 4.40 11.42 -7.53
C ALA A 143 4.06 11.28 -6.04
N LEU A 144 3.62 10.09 -5.65
CA LEU A 144 3.35 9.74 -4.26
C LEU A 144 4.50 8.91 -3.71
N GLU A 145 5.14 9.39 -2.65
CA GLU A 145 6.07 8.58 -1.89
C GLU A 145 5.28 7.61 -1.02
N CYS A 146 5.37 6.31 -1.32
CA CYS A 146 4.63 5.29 -0.59
C CYS A 146 5.50 4.15 -0.11
N ARG A 147 5.04 3.51 0.98
CA ARG A 147 5.46 2.15 1.32
C ARG A 147 4.54 1.16 0.63
N VAL A 148 5.07 0.33 -0.27
CA VAL A 148 4.27 -0.63 -1.03
C VAL A 148 4.38 -2.02 -0.43
N LEU A 149 3.23 -2.60 -0.11
CA LEU A 149 3.05 -3.95 0.43
C LEU A 149 2.39 -4.81 -0.65
N VAL A 150 3.10 -5.85 -1.06
CA VAL A 150 2.62 -6.83 -2.05
C VAL A 150 2.33 -8.13 -1.34
N ASN A 151 1.21 -8.76 -1.71
CA ASN A 151 0.93 -10.11 -1.25
C ASN A 151 1.63 -11.13 -2.17
N LYS A 152 2.60 -11.89 -1.63
CA LYS A 152 3.31 -12.96 -2.36
C LYS A 152 2.72 -14.36 -2.11
N GLY A 153 1.62 -14.49 -1.36
CA GLY A 153 0.97 -15.77 -1.09
C GLY A 153 -0.45 -15.65 -0.54
N ARG A 154 -0.99 -16.69 0.11
CA ARG A 154 -2.31 -16.57 0.77
C ARG A 154 -2.26 -15.69 2.04
N PHE A 155 -1.11 -15.61 2.71
CA PHE A 155 -0.99 -14.92 4.01
C PHE A 155 0.28 -14.08 4.21
N LEU A 156 1.19 -14.01 3.22
CA LEU A 156 2.47 -13.32 3.36
C LEU A 156 2.49 -12.02 2.56
N SER A 157 2.30 -10.90 3.27
CA SER A 157 2.55 -9.56 2.73
C SER A 157 4.02 -9.19 2.91
N VAL A 158 4.70 -8.88 1.81
CA VAL A 158 6.11 -8.44 1.79
C VAL A 158 6.15 -6.96 1.41
N CYS A 159 7.03 -6.20 2.07
CA CYS A 159 7.29 -4.81 1.74
C CYS A 159 8.25 -4.75 0.54
N LEU A 160 7.82 -4.18 -0.59
CA LEU A 160 8.67 -4.07 -1.78
C LEU A 160 9.92 -3.22 -1.52
N ASN A 161 9.79 -2.14 -0.75
CA ASN A 161 10.90 -1.26 -0.41
C ASN A 161 12.04 -2.04 0.28
N GLU A 162 11.70 -2.95 1.19
CA GLU A 162 12.68 -3.77 1.92
C GLU A 162 13.28 -4.86 1.02
N GLU A 163 12.46 -5.49 0.18
CA GLU A 163 12.92 -6.59 -0.68
C GLU A 163 13.91 -6.09 -1.74
N ILE A 164 13.69 -4.92 -2.34
CA ILE A 164 14.61 -4.31 -3.31
C ILE A 164 15.98 -4.09 -2.68
N LEU A 165 16.02 -3.50 -1.49
CA LEU A 165 17.27 -3.28 -0.76
C LEU A 165 17.93 -4.59 -0.35
N ARG A 166 17.15 -5.60 0.06
CA ARG A 166 17.66 -6.92 0.43
C ARG A 166 18.31 -7.66 -0.75
N GLN A 167 17.84 -7.43 -1.96
CA GLN A 167 18.46 -7.95 -3.18
C GLN A 167 19.64 -7.08 -3.67
N GLY A 168 19.88 -5.93 -3.05
CA GLY A 168 20.93 -5.00 -3.44
C GLY A 168 20.63 -4.28 -4.75
N LEU A 169 19.34 -4.07 -5.06
CA LEU A 169 18.86 -3.46 -6.31
C LEU A 169 18.54 -1.97 -6.19
N GLY A 170 18.89 -1.38 -5.05
CA GLY A 170 18.75 0.05 -4.79
C GLY A 170 19.58 0.46 -3.57
N ARG A 171 19.68 1.78 -3.35
CA ARG A 171 20.32 2.39 -2.19
C ARG A 171 19.27 2.99 -1.26
N THR A 172 19.58 3.12 0.02
CA THR A 172 18.68 3.87 0.92
C THR A 172 18.75 5.36 0.61
N ALA A 173 17.58 5.97 0.44
CA ALA A 173 17.43 7.40 0.24
C ALA A 173 16.72 8.05 1.44
N ARG A 174 16.81 9.38 1.53
CA ARG A 174 16.03 10.15 2.50
C ARG A 174 14.54 10.00 2.15
N ILE A 175 13.71 9.85 3.17
CA ILE A 175 12.25 9.89 3.02
C ILE A 175 11.85 11.34 3.27
N GLU A 176 11.41 12.05 2.23
CA GLU A 176 11.07 13.48 2.32
C GLU A 176 9.65 13.68 2.87
N GLY A 177 8.76 12.71 2.68
CA GLY A 177 7.37 12.78 3.13
C GLY A 177 7.10 12.66 4.64
N LEU A 178 7.99 12.04 5.43
CA LEU A 178 7.71 11.78 6.85
C LEU A 178 8.35 12.82 7.76
N HIS A 179 7.56 13.34 8.71
CA HIS A 179 8.08 14.06 9.86
C HIS A 179 9.15 13.23 10.59
N HIS A 180 10.37 13.76 10.66
CA HIS A 180 11.57 13.12 11.23
C HIS A 180 11.44 12.73 12.71
N HIS A 181 10.40 13.21 13.41
CA HIS A 181 10.13 12.89 14.82
C HIS A 181 9.11 11.76 15.02
N SER A 182 8.51 11.23 13.95
CA SER A 182 7.59 10.11 14.05
C SER A 182 8.33 8.80 14.33
N ARG A 183 7.83 8.01 15.29
CA ARG A 183 8.34 6.65 15.56
C ARG A 183 8.28 5.75 14.31
N LEU A 184 7.32 6.00 13.42
CA LEU A 184 7.16 5.26 12.17
C LEU A 184 8.33 5.50 11.21
N TYR A 185 8.83 6.74 11.14
CA TYR A 185 10.00 7.11 10.33
C TYR A 185 11.21 6.28 10.74
N TRP A 186 11.58 6.34 12.03
CA TRP A 186 12.75 5.63 12.55
C TRP A 186 12.63 4.12 12.41
N LYS A 187 11.45 3.56 12.65
CA LYS A 187 11.21 2.12 12.49
C LYS A 187 11.36 1.67 11.03
N LEU A 188 10.84 2.45 10.09
CA LEU A 188 10.96 2.15 8.65
C LEU A 188 12.40 2.32 8.20
N HIS A 189 13.01 3.47 8.50
CA HIS A 189 14.37 3.78 8.11
C HIS A 189 15.39 2.77 8.66
N LYS A 190 15.26 2.37 9.94
CA LYS A 190 16.08 1.30 10.53
C LYS A 190 15.97 -0.03 9.77
N ARG A 191 14.77 -0.41 9.32
CA ARG A 191 14.57 -1.65 8.55
C ARG A 191 15.19 -1.58 7.16
N LEU A 192 15.05 -0.44 6.49
CA LEU A 192 15.66 -0.21 5.18
C LEU A 192 17.19 -0.29 5.28
N LEU A 193 17.79 0.39 6.25
CA LEU A 193 19.23 0.31 6.52
C LEU A 193 19.68 -1.11 6.86
N GLN A 194 18.92 -1.84 7.67
CA GLN A 194 19.23 -3.25 7.97
C GLN A 194 19.20 -4.13 6.73
N ALA A 195 18.26 -3.90 5.81
CA ALA A 195 18.15 -4.63 4.55
C ALA A 195 19.35 -4.32 3.63
N GLU A 196 19.75 -3.06 3.53
CA GLU A 196 20.92 -2.63 2.77
C GLU A 196 22.22 -3.22 3.34
N LEU A 197 22.44 -3.13 4.66
CA LEU A 197 23.59 -3.76 5.32
C LEU A 197 23.63 -5.28 5.10
N LYS A 198 22.47 -5.93 5.00
CA LYS A 198 22.38 -7.36 4.71
C LYS A 198 22.73 -7.67 3.25
N ALA A 199 22.38 -6.80 2.30
CA ALA A 199 22.76 -6.94 0.91
C ALA A 199 24.26 -6.69 0.70
N LEU A 200 24.80 -5.68 1.38
CA LEU A 200 26.24 -5.38 1.45
C LEU A 200 27.03 -6.59 1.96
N LYS A 201 26.65 -7.15 3.12
CA LYS A 201 27.29 -8.34 3.69
C LYS A 201 27.20 -9.58 2.80
N LYS A 202 26.22 -9.63 1.90
CA LYS A 202 26.00 -10.75 0.98
C LYS A 202 26.54 -10.48 -0.43
N HIS A 203 27.16 -9.32 -0.66
CA HIS A 203 27.67 -8.88 -1.96
C HIS A 203 26.66 -9.11 -3.11
N LYS A 204 25.41 -8.68 -2.90
CA LYS A 204 24.32 -8.87 -3.86
C LYS A 204 24.06 -7.62 -4.70
N GLY A 205 23.69 -7.83 -5.97
CA GLY A 205 23.22 -6.78 -6.86
C GLY A 205 24.30 -5.74 -7.13
N ILE A 206 24.01 -4.47 -6.86
CA ILE A 206 24.93 -3.32 -7.04
C ILE A 206 26.19 -3.47 -6.19
N TRP A 207 26.13 -4.24 -5.10
CA TRP A 207 27.24 -4.44 -4.16
C TRP A 207 28.10 -5.66 -4.50
N GLN A 208 27.79 -6.34 -5.60
CA GLN A 208 28.63 -7.40 -6.13
C GLN A 208 29.81 -6.74 -6.83
N GLU A 209 30.92 -6.56 -6.10
CA GLU A 209 32.19 -6.17 -6.73
C GLU A 209 32.51 -7.22 -7.79
N GLU A 210 32.51 -6.82 -9.06
CA GLU A 210 32.91 -7.65 -10.21
C GLU A 210 34.25 -8.37 -9.92
N SER A 211 35.10 -7.71 -9.12
CA SER A 211 36.37 -8.23 -8.63
C SER A 211 36.31 -9.40 -7.66
N PHE A 212 35.26 -9.63 -6.84
CA PHE A 212 35.27 -10.76 -5.89
C PHE A 212 34.92 -12.08 -6.59
N SER A 213 33.92 -12.06 -7.48
CA SER A 213 33.62 -13.23 -8.32
C SER A 213 34.77 -13.57 -9.26
N GLU A 214 35.42 -12.57 -9.86
CA GLU A 214 36.61 -12.80 -10.68
C GLU A 214 37.81 -13.24 -9.83
N ARG A 215 38.09 -12.62 -8.67
CA ARG A 215 39.16 -13.07 -7.77
C ARG A 215 38.95 -14.48 -7.23
N VAL A 216 37.70 -14.87 -6.93
CA VAL A 216 37.38 -16.23 -6.50
C VAL A 216 37.47 -17.20 -7.67
N ARG A 217 36.97 -16.84 -8.87
CA ARG A 217 37.10 -17.66 -10.07
C ARG A 217 38.57 -17.85 -10.46
N ASP A 218 39.38 -16.81 -10.34
CA ASP A 218 40.81 -16.85 -10.61
C ASP A 218 41.55 -17.69 -9.57
N ARG A 219 41.24 -17.55 -8.27
CA ARG A 219 41.80 -18.46 -7.24
C ARG A 219 41.37 -19.91 -7.44
N VAL A 220 40.12 -20.16 -7.78
CA VAL A 220 39.59 -21.53 -7.99
C VAL A 220 40.17 -22.12 -9.28
N SER A 221 40.32 -21.34 -10.35
CA SER A 221 40.96 -21.77 -11.60
C SER A 221 42.46 -22.00 -11.46
N ASN A 222 43.13 -21.21 -10.62
CA ASN A 222 44.57 -21.32 -10.37
C ASN A 222 44.92 -22.36 -9.29
N ASN A 223 43.93 -22.91 -8.58
CA ASN A 223 44.16 -23.98 -7.63
C ASN A 223 44.53 -25.28 -8.36
N LYS A 224 45.70 -25.85 -8.01
CA LYS A 224 46.24 -27.10 -8.59
C LYS A 224 45.17 -28.20 -8.68
N CYS A 225 44.38 -28.39 -7.62
CA CYS A 225 43.37 -29.44 -7.53
C CYS A 225 42.30 -29.37 -8.64
N VAL A 226 41.85 -28.16 -9.00
CA VAL A 226 40.85 -27.95 -10.06
C VAL A 226 41.45 -28.20 -11.45
N ARG A 227 42.74 -27.88 -11.64
CA ARG A 227 43.49 -28.25 -12.85
C ARG A 227 43.61 -29.77 -12.99
N THR A 228 43.95 -30.47 -11.91
CA THR A 228 44.05 -31.94 -11.93
C THR A 228 42.70 -32.59 -12.20
N LEU A 229 41.61 -32.07 -11.63
CA LEU A 229 40.25 -32.54 -11.88
C LEU A 229 39.81 -32.31 -13.33
N LYS A 230 40.13 -31.15 -13.92
CA LYS A 230 39.87 -30.90 -15.35
C LYS A 230 40.65 -31.86 -16.25
N GLN A 231 41.90 -32.15 -15.91
CA GLN A 231 42.71 -33.14 -16.63
C GLN A 231 42.12 -34.55 -16.52
N PHE A 232 41.68 -34.95 -15.32
CA PHE A 232 41.01 -36.23 -15.10
C PHE A 232 39.69 -36.36 -15.88
N VAL A 233 38.87 -35.31 -15.90
CA VAL A 233 37.61 -35.30 -16.66
C VAL A 233 37.87 -35.37 -18.15
N ASN A 234 38.87 -34.64 -18.66
CA ASN A 234 39.25 -34.72 -20.07
C ASN A 234 39.82 -36.10 -20.44
N TRP A 235 40.57 -36.75 -19.54
CA TRP A 235 41.07 -38.11 -19.72
C TRP A 235 39.93 -39.15 -19.74
N LEU A 236 38.96 -39.04 -18.82
CA LEU A 236 37.77 -39.90 -18.82
C LEU A 236 36.95 -39.75 -20.11
N ARG A 237 36.89 -38.53 -20.66
CA ARG A 237 36.14 -38.23 -21.89
C ARG A 237 36.84 -38.70 -23.17
N SER A 238 38.13 -39.05 -23.12
CA SER A 238 38.84 -39.66 -24.25
C SER A 238 38.85 -41.18 -24.21
N TYR A 239 38.34 -41.78 -23.13
CA TYR A 239 38.29 -43.23 -22.90
C TYR A 239 36.88 -43.81 -23.09
N ILE A 240 35.89 -42.93 -23.32
CA ILE A 240 34.52 -43.23 -23.78
C ILE A 240 34.48 -42.85 -25.26
#